data_AF-A0A2X3KQE6-F1
#
_entry.id   AF-A0A2X3KQE6-F1
#
_cell.length_a   1.000
_cell.length_b   1.000
_cell.length_c   1.000
_cell.angle_alpha   90.00
_cell.angle_beta   90.00
_cell.angle_gamma   90.00
#
_symmetry.space_group_name_H-M   'P 1'
#
loop_
_entity.id
_entity.type
_entity.pdbx_description
1 polymer ?
#
loop_
_entity_poly.entity_id
_entity_poly.type
_entity_poly.pdbx_seq_one_letter_code
_entity_poly.pdbx_strand_id
1 'polypeptide(L)'
;MDSLNLNKHISGQFNAELESIRTQVMTMGGMVEQQLSDAITAMHNQDSDLAKRVIEGDKNVNMMEVAIDEACVRIIAKRQPTASDLRLVMVISKTIAELERIGDVADKICRTALEKFSQQHQPLLVSLESLGRHTIQMLHDVLDAFARMDIDEAVRILS
;
A
#
# COMPACT_ATOMS: atom_id res chain seq x y z
N MET A 1 -5.77 16.13 -25.13
CA MET A 1 -6.09 15.19 -24.03
C MET A 1 -6.24 13.83 -24.65
N ASP A 2 -5.13 13.09 -24.72
CA ASP A 2 -5.14 11.73 -25.26
C ASP A 2 -5.78 10.82 -24.23
N SER A 3 -7.03 10.45 -24.50
CA SER A 3 -7.66 9.28 -23.88
C SER A 3 -6.71 8.09 -24.05
N LEU A 4 -6.15 7.59 -22.94
CA LEU A 4 -5.38 6.35 -22.87
C LEU A 4 -6.19 5.24 -23.56
N ASN A 5 -5.88 4.98 -24.83
CA ASN A 5 -6.51 3.94 -25.64
C ASN A 5 -5.97 2.57 -25.20
N LEU A 6 -6.40 2.09 -24.02
CA LEU A 6 -6.10 0.73 -23.54
C LEU A 6 -6.77 -0.38 -24.38
N ASN A 7 -7.60 -0.02 -25.37
CA ASN A 7 -8.57 -0.96 -25.94
C ASN A 7 -8.23 -1.58 -27.31
N LYS A 8 -7.07 -1.30 -27.94
CA LYS A 8 -6.89 -1.69 -29.35
C LYS A 8 -5.89 -2.80 -29.69
N HIS A 9 -5.06 -3.28 -28.77
CA HIS A 9 -4.08 -4.34 -29.10
C HIS A 9 -3.88 -5.42 -28.02
N ILE A 10 -4.64 -5.41 -26.93
CA ILE A 10 -4.37 -6.32 -25.82
C ILE A 10 -5.03 -7.69 -26.05
N SER A 11 -4.21 -8.75 -26.12
CA SER A 11 -4.68 -10.14 -25.97
C SER A 11 -5.50 -10.23 -24.67
N GLY A 12 -6.73 -10.75 -24.72
CA GLY A 12 -7.62 -10.81 -23.55
C GLY A 12 -6.98 -11.47 -22.32
N GLN A 13 -6.01 -12.36 -22.52
CA GLN A 13 -5.25 -13.00 -21.45
C GLN A 13 -4.25 -12.05 -20.76
N PHE A 14 -3.67 -11.07 -21.47
CA PHE A 14 -2.82 -10.04 -20.85
C PHE A 14 -3.65 -9.07 -20.01
N ASN A 15 -4.84 -8.68 -20.48
CA ASN A 15 -5.79 -7.90 -19.67
C ASN A 15 -6.19 -8.66 -18.39
N ALA A 16 -6.45 -9.97 -18.49
CA ALA A 16 -6.79 -10.77 -17.31
C ALA A 16 -5.62 -10.84 -16.29
N GLU A 17 -4.38 -10.97 -16.77
CA GLU A 17 -3.19 -10.95 -15.90
C GLU A 17 -2.99 -9.58 -15.22
N LEU A 18 -3.19 -8.48 -15.96
CA LEU A 18 -3.14 -7.12 -15.39
C LEU A 18 -4.23 -6.89 -14.34
N GLU A 19 -5.46 -7.30 -14.61
CA GLU A 19 -6.57 -7.18 -13.64
C GLU A 19 -6.33 -8.02 -12.38
N SER A 20 -5.74 -9.21 -12.54
CA SER A 20 -5.33 -10.04 -11.41
C SER A 20 -4.30 -9.32 -10.54
N ILE A 21 -3.26 -8.75 -11.16
CA ILE A 21 -2.24 -7.99 -10.43
C ILE A 21 -2.86 -6.78 -9.73
N ARG A 22 -3.73 -6.03 -10.41
CA ARG A 22 -4.41 -4.88 -9.82
C ARG A 22 -5.22 -5.27 -8.58
N THR A 23 -5.92 -6.40 -8.64
CA THR A 23 -6.66 -6.94 -7.49
C THR A 23 -5.74 -7.30 -6.32
N GLN A 24 -4.57 -7.88 -6.60
CA GLN A 24 -3.58 -8.20 -5.58
C GLN A 24 -2.98 -6.94 -4.95
N VAL A 25 -2.68 -5.91 -5.76
CA VAL A 25 -2.20 -4.61 -5.27
C VAL A 25 -3.23 -3.97 -4.34
N MET A 26 -4.52 -3.96 -4.71
CA MET A 26 -5.58 -3.42 -3.85
C MET A 26 -5.74 -4.23 -2.55
N THR A 27 -5.57 -5.55 -2.62
CA THR A 27 -5.61 -6.41 -1.44
C THR A 27 -4.44 -6.10 -0.49
N MET A 28 -3.23 -5.96 -1.04
CA MET A 28 -2.04 -5.54 -0.28
C MET A 28 -2.24 -4.15 0.33
N GLY A 29 -2.77 -3.20 -0.44
CA GLY A 29 -3.07 -1.85 0.03
C GLY A 29 -4.01 -1.82 1.23
N GLY A 30 -5.11 -2.57 1.18
CA GLY A 30 -6.04 -2.68 2.32
C GLY A 30 -5.41 -3.32 3.55
N MET A 31 -4.51 -4.28 3.38
CA MET A 31 -3.75 -4.87 4.50
C MET A 31 -2.81 -3.86 5.15
N VAL A 32 -2.09 -3.07 4.34
CA VAL A 32 -1.17 -2.02 4.81
C VAL A 32 -1.93 -0.89 5.50
N GLU A 33 -3.08 -0.48 4.96
CA GLU A 33 -3.97 0.50 5.60
C GLU A 33 -4.43 0.04 6.98
N GLN A 34 -4.86 -1.23 7.08
CA GLN A 34 -5.25 -1.84 8.36
C GLN A 34 -4.07 -1.91 9.34
N GLN A 35 -2.89 -2.34 8.89
CA GLN A 35 -1.68 -2.40 9.73
C GLN A 35 -1.30 -1.02 10.28
N LEU A 36 -1.34 0.02 9.44
CA LEU A 36 -1.05 1.38 9.88
C LEU A 36 -2.07 1.87 10.91
N SER A 37 -3.36 1.61 10.68
CA SER A 37 -4.44 1.96 11.62
C SER A 37 -4.28 1.27 12.97
N ASP A 38 -4.00 -0.03 12.95
CA ASP A 38 -3.75 -0.83 14.15
C ASP A 38 -2.47 -0.40 14.86
N ALA A 39 -1.42 -0.02 14.13
CA ALA A 39 -0.18 0.47 14.72
C ALA A 39 -0.36 1.80 15.48
N ILE A 40 -1.10 2.75 14.88
CA ILE A 40 -1.43 4.02 15.53
C ILE A 40 -2.31 3.78 16.76
N THR A 41 -3.29 2.87 16.65
CA THR A 41 -4.17 2.48 17.76
C THR A 41 -3.39 1.83 18.90
N ALA A 42 -2.48 0.90 18.58
CA ALA A 42 -1.63 0.23 19.55
C ALA A 42 -0.71 1.20 20.28
N MET A 43 -0.11 2.15 19.55
CA MET A 43 0.74 3.19 20.11
C MET A 43 -0.03 4.12 21.06
N HIS A 44 -1.24 4.57 20.65
CA HIS A 44 -2.06 5.46 21.47
C HIS A 44 -2.54 4.79 22.77
N ASN A 45 -3.04 3.56 22.65
CA ASN A 45 -3.62 2.81 23.78
C ASN A 45 -2.57 2.05 24.60
N GLN A 46 -1.31 2.02 24.16
CA GLN A 46 -0.26 1.15 24.71
C GLN A 46 -0.68 -0.34 24.71
N ASP A 47 -1.38 -0.75 23.66
CA ASP A 47 -1.88 -2.13 23.49
C ASP A 47 -0.77 -3.02 22.92
N SER A 48 -0.09 -3.74 23.81
CA SER A 48 1.01 -4.62 23.44
C SER A 48 0.58 -5.82 22.61
N ASP A 49 -0.67 -6.28 22.75
CA ASP A 49 -1.15 -7.47 22.04
C ASP A 49 -1.55 -7.11 20.61
N LEU A 50 -2.15 -5.93 20.40
CA LEU A 50 -2.36 -5.38 19.07
C LEU A 50 -1.03 -5.12 18.36
N ALA A 51 -0.04 -4.53 19.04
CA ALA A 51 1.28 -4.27 18.47
C ALA A 51 1.96 -5.57 17.97
N LYS A 52 1.92 -6.64 18.75
CA LYS A 52 2.49 -7.94 18.33
C LYS A 52 1.77 -8.53 17.12
N ARG A 53 0.44 -8.41 17.06
CA ARG A 53 -0.34 -8.91 15.91
C ARG A 53 0.03 -8.20 14.61
N VAL A 54 0.25 -6.88 14.66
CA VAL A 54 0.71 -6.11 13.49
C VAL A 54 2.09 -6.58 13.04
N ILE A 55 3.04 -6.69 13.96
CA ILE A 55 4.41 -7.19 13.69
C ILE A 55 4.39 -8.59 13.08
N GLU A 56 3.55 -9.49 13.58
CA GLU A 56 3.41 -10.84 13.02
C GLU A 56 2.77 -10.84 11.62
N GLY A 57 1.81 -9.93 11.40
CA GLY A 57 1.09 -9.79 10.15
C GLY A 57 1.92 -9.19 9.00
N ASP A 58 2.98 -8.43 9.30
CA ASP A 58 3.87 -7.80 8.31
C ASP A 58 4.42 -8.78 7.28
N LYS A 59 4.74 -10.01 7.70
CA LYS A 59 5.20 -11.08 6.81
C LYS A 59 4.27 -11.34 5.63
N ASN A 60 2.96 -11.17 5.82
CA ASN A 60 2.00 -11.38 4.74
C ASN A 60 2.10 -10.29 3.67
N VAL A 61 2.36 -9.04 4.07
CA VAL A 61 2.59 -7.92 3.13
C VAL A 61 3.86 -8.17 2.32
N ASN A 62 4.95 -8.59 2.97
CA ASN A 62 6.20 -8.92 2.29
C ASN A 62 6.04 -10.08 1.31
N MET A 63 5.26 -11.11 1.68
CA MET A 63 4.95 -12.21 0.76
C MET A 63 4.11 -11.76 -0.45
N MET A 64 3.19 -10.81 -0.27
CA MET A 64 2.41 -10.27 -1.36
C MET A 64 3.25 -9.40 -2.29
N GLU A 65 4.16 -8.59 -1.76
CA GLU A 65 5.11 -7.79 -2.54
C GLU A 65 5.90 -8.67 -3.50
N VAL A 66 6.58 -9.71 -2.98
CA VAL A 66 7.33 -10.67 -3.79
C VAL A 66 6.42 -11.36 -4.82
N ALA A 67 5.24 -11.81 -4.42
CA ALA A 67 4.33 -12.51 -5.34
C ALA A 67 3.85 -11.63 -6.50
N ILE A 68 3.57 -10.34 -6.24
CA ILE A 68 3.15 -9.38 -7.25
C ILE A 68 4.33 -9.01 -8.14
N ASP A 69 5.52 -8.77 -7.59
CA ASP A 69 6.71 -8.45 -8.39
C ASP A 69 7.07 -9.59 -9.34
N GLU A 70 7.04 -10.84 -8.88
CA GLU A 70 7.23 -12.00 -9.75
C GLU A 70 6.17 -12.08 -10.87
N ALA A 71 4.92 -11.69 -10.58
CA ALA A 71 3.87 -11.65 -11.60
C ALA A 71 4.18 -10.59 -12.67
N CYS A 72 4.65 -9.42 -12.26
CA CYS A 72 5.14 -8.37 -13.17
C CYS A 72 6.29 -8.87 -14.04
N VAL A 73 7.30 -9.53 -13.46
CA VAL A 73 8.43 -10.11 -14.20
C VAL A 73 7.95 -11.17 -15.20
N ARG A 74 7.03 -12.05 -14.80
CA ARG A 74 6.45 -13.08 -15.69
C ARG A 74 5.73 -12.47 -16.88
N ILE A 75 4.98 -11.40 -16.68
CA ILE A 75 4.30 -10.66 -17.77
C ILE A 75 5.33 -10.12 -18.76
N ILE A 76 6.36 -9.43 -18.26
CA ILE A 76 7.40 -8.80 -19.10
C ILE A 76 8.10 -9.88 -19.93
N ALA A 77 8.52 -10.97 -19.29
CA ALA A 77 9.26 -12.06 -19.92
C ALA A 77 8.43 -12.80 -20.98
N LYS A 78 7.15 -13.08 -20.70
CA LYS A 78 6.31 -13.89 -21.60
C LYS A 78 5.72 -13.09 -22.75
N ARG A 79 5.39 -11.82 -22.54
CA ARG A 79 4.54 -11.07 -23.47
C ARG A 79 5.24 -9.94 -24.21
N GLN A 80 6.44 -9.53 -23.78
CA GLN A 80 7.19 -8.41 -24.36
C GLN A 80 6.26 -7.20 -24.62
N PRO A 81 5.64 -6.67 -23.54
CA PRO A 81 4.60 -5.65 -23.64
C PRO A 81 5.05 -4.41 -24.41
N THR A 82 4.11 -3.72 -25.05
CA THR A 82 4.38 -2.44 -25.71
C THR A 82 4.80 -1.38 -24.70
N ALA A 83 5.33 -0.23 -25.15
CA ALA A 83 5.88 0.79 -24.27
C ALA A 83 4.90 1.30 -23.19
N SER A 84 3.61 1.44 -23.51
CA SER A 84 2.57 1.83 -22.54
C SER A 84 2.33 0.76 -21.48
N ASP A 85 2.25 -0.49 -21.93
CA ASP A 85 1.96 -1.65 -21.09
C ASP A 85 3.13 -1.95 -20.16
N LEU A 86 4.35 -1.86 -20.67
CA LEU A 86 5.58 -1.98 -19.88
C LEU A 86 5.63 -0.90 -18.79
N ARG A 87 5.26 0.34 -19.13
CA ARG A 87 5.23 1.44 -18.15
C ARG A 87 4.24 1.14 -17.03
N LEU A 88 3.05 0.61 -17.34
CA LEU A 88 2.06 0.24 -16.33
C LEU A 88 2.61 -0.82 -15.38
N VAL A 89 3.19 -1.90 -15.92
CA VAL A 89 3.78 -2.99 -15.11
C VAL A 89 4.92 -2.47 -14.22
N MET A 90 5.76 -1.59 -14.75
CA MET A 90 6.84 -0.96 -13.99
C MET A 90 6.33 -0.03 -12.88
N VAL A 91 5.23 0.69 -13.11
CA VAL A 91 4.60 1.52 -12.07
C VAL A 91 4.04 0.64 -10.97
N ILE A 92 3.38 -0.47 -11.30
CA ILE A 92 2.86 -1.41 -10.31
C ILE A 92 3.98 -1.97 -9.42
N SER A 93 5.09 -2.42 -10.01
CA SER A 93 6.25 -2.93 -9.25
C SER A 93 6.81 -1.87 -8.28
N LYS A 94 6.82 -0.59 -8.67
CA LYS A 94 7.20 0.50 -7.76
C LYS A 94 6.17 0.75 -6.67
N THR A 95 4.88 0.72 -6.99
CA THR A 95 3.80 0.96 -6.04
C THR A 95 3.78 -0.08 -4.93
N ILE A 96 3.96 -1.37 -5.25
CA ILE A 96 3.98 -2.42 -4.21
C ILE A 96 5.17 -2.27 -3.26
N ALA A 97 6.33 -1.82 -3.74
CA ALA A 97 7.49 -1.56 -2.88
C ALA A 97 7.21 -0.38 -1.92
N GLU A 98 6.50 0.66 -2.36
CA GLU A 98 6.07 1.74 -1.48
C GLU A 98 5.02 1.28 -0.46
N LEU A 99 4.11 0.37 -0.84
CA LEU A 99 3.15 -0.23 0.10
C LEU A 99 3.83 -1.08 1.17
N GLU A 100 4.80 -1.92 0.78
CA GLU A 100 5.61 -2.70 1.72
C GLU A 100 6.30 -1.78 2.72
N ARG A 101 6.94 -0.72 2.22
CA ARG A 101 7.62 0.26 3.07
C ARG A 101 6.70 0.95 4.08
N ILE A 102 5.42 1.14 3.77
CA ILE A 102 4.44 1.66 4.74
C ILE A 102 4.14 0.61 5.81
N GLY A 103 3.94 -0.67 5.44
CA GLY A 103 3.79 -1.78 6.40
C GLY A 103 5.00 -1.88 7.34
N ASP A 104 6.19 -1.73 6.76
CA ASP A 104 7.48 -1.75 7.44
C ASP A 104 7.66 -0.57 8.43
N VAL A 105 7.02 0.57 8.16
CA VAL A 105 6.89 1.70 9.11
C VAL A 105 5.87 1.38 10.21
N ALA A 106 4.75 0.73 9.89
CA ALA A 106 3.75 0.31 10.87
C ALA A 106 4.35 -0.71 11.87
N ASP A 107 5.15 -1.68 11.41
CA ASP A 107 5.92 -2.59 12.27
C ASP A 107 6.82 -1.81 13.24
N LYS A 108 7.57 -0.81 12.75
CA LYS A 108 8.45 0.03 13.58
C LYS A 108 7.66 0.81 14.64
N ILE A 109 6.50 1.39 14.28
CA ILE A 109 5.59 2.05 15.23
C ILE A 109 5.18 1.05 16.33
N CYS A 110 4.79 -0.18 15.96
CA CYS A 110 4.42 -1.21 16.92
C CYS A 110 5.58 -1.64 17.82
N ARG A 111 6.80 -1.75 17.30
CA ARG A 111 7.99 -2.03 18.13
C ARG A 111 8.22 -0.94 19.17
N THR A 112 8.08 0.32 18.77
CA THR A 112 8.18 1.45 19.70
C THR A 112 6.99 1.47 20.69
N ALA A 113 5.79 1.05 20.28
CA ALA A 113 4.62 0.92 21.16
C ALA A 113 4.81 -0.13 22.28
N LEU A 114 5.68 -1.13 22.08
CA LEU A 114 6.04 -2.11 23.10
C LEU A 114 7.01 -1.58 24.16
N GLU A 115 7.57 -0.39 23.96
CA GLU A 115 8.41 0.29 24.94
C GLU A 115 7.56 0.93 26.06
N LYS A 116 8.18 1.18 27.22
CA LYS A 116 7.48 1.78 28.36
C LYS A 116 7.44 3.30 28.25
N PHE A 117 6.25 3.86 28.02
CA PHE A 117 6.04 5.30 28.08
C PHE A 117 5.60 5.74 29.49
N SER A 118 6.19 6.84 29.97
CA SER A 118 5.73 7.51 31.19
C SER A 118 4.60 8.51 30.91
N GLN A 119 3.88 8.96 31.95
CA GLN A 119 2.81 9.97 31.84
C GLN A 119 3.26 11.28 31.15
N GLN A 120 4.56 11.60 31.17
CA GLN A 120 5.10 12.79 30.49
C GLN A 120 4.97 12.72 28.96
N HIS A 121 4.80 11.53 28.39
CA HIS A 121 4.71 11.32 26.95
C HIS A 121 3.28 11.37 26.41
N GLN A 122 2.27 11.46 27.29
CA GLN A 122 0.87 11.37 26.88
C GLN A 122 0.41 12.46 25.89
N PRO A 123 0.82 13.74 26.02
CA PRO A 123 0.49 14.76 25.02
C PRO A 123 1.07 14.49 23.62
N LEU A 124 2.25 13.86 23.56
CA LEU A 124 2.89 13.47 22.30
C LEU A 124 2.11 12.35 21.62
N LEU A 125 1.63 11.35 22.38
CA LEU A 125 0.86 10.22 21.84
C LEU A 125 -0.49 10.66 21.25
N VAL A 126 -1.17 11.65 21.86
CA VAL A 126 -2.40 12.24 21.29
C VAL A 126 -2.12 12.96 19.97
N SER A 127 -1.02 13.72 19.92
CA SER A 127 -0.63 14.44 18.71
C SER A 127 -0.27 13.48 17.57
N LEU A 128 0.42 12.38 17.90
CA LEU A 128 0.79 11.32 16.97
C LEU A 128 -0.44 10.59 16.42
N GLU A 129 -1.45 10.32 17.25
CA GLU A 129 -2.71 9.73 16.80
C GLU A 129 -3.41 10.61 15.77
N SER A 130 -3.50 11.92 16.04
CA SER A 130 -4.08 12.88 15.09
C SER A 130 -3.33 12.87 13.76
N LEU A 131 -1.99 12.93 13.78
CA LEU A 131 -1.18 12.84 12.56
C LEU A 131 -1.38 11.50 11.84
N GLY A 132 -1.38 10.40 12.58
CA GLY A 132 -1.61 9.05 12.04
C GLY A 132 -2.94 8.94 11.30
N ARG A 133 -4.02 9.49 11.86
CA ARG A 133 -5.34 9.52 11.20
C ARG A 133 -5.32 10.25 9.86
N HIS A 134 -4.58 11.36 9.75
CA HIS A 134 -4.43 12.07 8.47
C HIS A 134 -3.66 11.22 7.46
N THR A 135 -2.56 10.58 7.88
CA THR A 135 -1.78 9.69 7.01
C THR A 135 -2.58 8.49 6.52
N ILE A 136 -3.42 7.89 7.39
CA ILE A 136 -4.30 6.78 7.02
C ILE A 136 -5.33 7.25 5.98
N GLN A 137 -5.94 8.42 6.17
CA GLN A 137 -6.87 8.98 5.18
C GLN A 137 -6.19 9.24 3.84
N MET A 138 -4.98 9.82 3.84
CA MET A 138 -4.21 10.02 2.61
C MET A 138 -3.93 8.69 1.89
N LEU A 139 -3.55 7.63 2.62
CA LEU A 139 -3.32 6.31 2.04
C LEU A 139 -4.61 5.75 1.41
N HIS A 140 -5.73 5.85 2.12
CA HIS A 140 -7.04 5.46 1.63
C HIS A 140 -7.39 6.17 0.31
N ASP A 141 -7.26 7.50 0.29
CA ASP A 141 -7.60 8.32 -0.87
C ASP A 141 -6.70 7.98 -2.08
N VAL A 142 -5.40 7.70 -1.85
CA VAL A 142 -4.47 7.28 -2.90
C VAL A 142 -4.85 5.93 -3.47
N LEU A 143 -5.21 4.95 -2.62
CA LEU A 143 -5.63 3.63 -3.06
C LEU A 143 -6.95 3.69 -3.85
N ASP A 144 -7.89 4.52 -3.43
CA ASP A 144 -9.16 4.73 -4.12
C ASP A 144 -8.97 5.44 -5.47
N ALA A 145 -8.12 6.46 -5.53
CA ALA A 145 -7.72 7.12 -6.78
C ALA A 145 -7.02 6.14 -7.74
N PHE A 146 -6.13 5.28 -7.23
CA PHE A 146 -5.46 4.25 -8.01
C PHE A 146 -6.45 3.20 -8.56
N ALA A 147 -7.39 2.73 -7.74
CA ALA A 147 -8.41 1.77 -8.14
C ALA A 147 -9.28 2.28 -9.30
N ARG A 148 -9.62 3.58 -9.26
CA ARG A 148 -10.43 4.25 -10.29
C ARG A 148 -9.62 4.81 -11.46
N MET A 149 -8.29 4.79 -11.39
CA MET A 149 -7.40 5.49 -12.33
C MET A 149 -7.75 6.99 -12.45
N ASP A 150 -8.11 7.61 -11.32
CA ASP A 150 -8.56 8.99 -11.24
C ASP A 150 -7.37 9.94 -11.01
N ILE A 151 -6.94 10.60 -12.08
CA ILE A 151 -5.79 11.51 -12.07
C ILE A 151 -6.10 12.78 -11.28
N ASP A 152 -7.34 13.28 -11.33
CA ASP A 152 -7.71 14.55 -10.70
C ASP A 152 -7.78 14.38 -9.17
N GLU A 153 -8.25 13.23 -8.68
CA GLU A 153 -8.15 12.87 -7.27
C GLU A 153 -6.69 12.71 -6.83
N ALA A 154 -5.86 12.01 -7.61
CA ALA A 154 -4.44 11.84 -7.30
C ALA A 154 -3.68 13.16 -7.16
N VAL A 155 -3.97 14.15 -8.02
CA VAL A 155 -3.38 15.50 -7.93
C VAL A 155 -3.88 16.25 -6.70
N ARG A 156 -5.17 16.12 -6.35
CA ARG A 156 -5.73 16.77 -5.16
C ARG A 156 -5.10 16.29 -3.86
N ILE A 157 -4.79 15.00 -3.75
CA ILE A 157 -4.15 14.44 -2.54
C ILE A 157 -2.72 15.00 -2.33
N LEU A 158 -2.03 15.38 -3.40
CA LEU A 158 -0.69 15.97 -3.35
C LEU A 158 -0.67 17.48 -3.02
N SER A 159 -1.83 18.14 -3.08
CA SER A 159 -2.00 19.60 -3.00
C SER A 159 -2.31 20.06 -1.58
#